data_AF-A0A662D6M8-F1
#
_entry.id   AF-A0A662D6M8-F1
#
_cell.length_a   1.000
_cell.length_b   1.000
_cell.length_c   1.000
_cell.angle_alpha   90.00
_cell.angle_beta   90.00
_cell.angle_gamma   90.00
#
_symmetry.space_group_name_H-M   'P 1'
#
loop_
_entity.id
_entity.type
_entity.pdbx_description
1 polymer ?
#
loop_
_entity_poly.entity_id
_entity_poly.type
_entity_poly.pdbx_seq_one_letter_code
_entity_poly.pdbx_strand_id
1 'polypeptide(L)'
;MIRRIIKYTSAGIGVVIFILVLTVIYQYKEIQYASIFSTVDAKVQLGLSKLGVFITDRKVKKEGIFPPKKVAEIKIKIPLDRNLDKFEEKIKEEFKPPGVNIIKFNRINLKDTYQIEVEIGAKKILTHRLLFFLKKARVAILIDDFGYINDDNLVTSFFKDLKFPFTISIIPGTPFAKKIAEKAHSSGKQILVHLPMQPEGKFINRYKWIVLNGMSEDKIKETVKEAIKDIPYAEGLNNHMGSLVTSREGLIKPVLEVLKEKGMFFVDSRTSSSSVAYSLAEKIGLRSTFNCVFLDNKKEKNYIENHFNKLISIALQRGWALGLGHANLITASTLMSLVNTCDRRKLEFVTVSQILDLGRIK
;
A
#
# COMPACT_ATOMS: atom_id res chain seq x y z
N MET A 1 -41.31 51.24 -48.89
CA MET A 1 -40.58 51.45 -47.63
C MET A 1 -41.33 50.89 -46.41
N ILE A 2 -42.59 51.26 -46.19
CA ILE A 2 -43.44 50.87 -45.05
C ILE A 2 -43.60 49.34 -44.88
N ARG A 3 -43.89 48.58 -45.96
CA ARG A 3 -44.00 47.11 -45.90
C ARG A 3 -42.73 46.39 -45.45
N ARG A 4 -41.54 46.94 -45.76
CA ARG A 4 -40.26 46.38 -45.29
C ARG A 4 -40.09 46.64 -43.80
N ILE A 5 -40.38 47.85 -43.33
CA ILE A 5 -40.31 48.21 -41.91
C ILE A 5 -41.23 47.32 -41.07
N ILE A 6 -42.48 47.13 -41.48
CA ILE A 6 -43.45 46.25 -40.79
C ILE A 6 -42.96 44.79 -40.72
N LYS A 7 -42.34 44.29 -41.80
CA LYS A 7 -41.77 42.93 -41.85
C LYS A 7 -40.57 42.76 -40.93
N TYR A 8 -39.70 43.77 -40.82
CA TYR A 8 -38.56 43.73 -39.91
C TYR A 8 -38.98 43.91 -38.45
N THR A 9 -39.99 44.75 -38.15
CA THR A 9 -40.51 44.90 -36.78
C THR A 9 -41.27 43.65 -36.33
N SER A 10 -42.06 43.01 -37.18
CA SER A 10 -42.74 41.75 -36.84
C SER A 10 -41.78 40.59 -36.66
N ALA A 11 -40.73 40.50 -37.49
CA ALA A 11 -39.64 39.55 -37.30
C ALA A 11 -38.88 39.81 -35.99
N GLY A 12 -38.59 41.07 -35.65
CA GLY A 12 -37.95 41.45 -34.39
C GLY A 12 -38.78 41.08 -33.16
N ILE A 13 -40.09 41.35 -33.19
CA ILE A 13 -41.01 40.94 -32.11
C ILE A 13 -41.06 39.41 -31.98
N GLY A 14 -41.09 38.69 -33.11
CA GLY A 14 -41.05 37.22 -33.12
C GLY A 14 -39.78 36.66 -32.47
N VAL A 15 -38.62 37.25 -32.75
CA VAL A 15 -37.34 36.88 -32.13
C VAL A 15 -37.35 37.15 -30.62
N VAL A 16 -37.88 38.30 -30.19
CA VAL A 16 -37.98 38.65 -28.75
C VAL A 16 -38.88 37.68 -28.00
N ILE A 17 -40.06 37.36 -28.54
CA ILE A 17 -40.99 36.38 -27.96
C ILE A 17 -40.33 35.00 -27.87
N PHE A 18 -39.63 34.58 -28.93
CA PHE A 18 -38.90 33.31 -28.95
C PHE A 18 -37.82 33.24 -27.85
N ILE A 19 -37.03 34.31 -27.67
CA ILE A 19 -36.01 34.40 -26.61
C ILE A 19 -36.66 34.35 -25.22
N LEU A 20 -37.78 35.04 -25.01
CA LEU A 20 -38.50 35.02 -23.73
C LEU A 20 -39.03 33.62 -23.40
N VAL A 21 -39.65 32.94 -24.37
CA VAL A 21 -40.14 31.56 -24.20
C VAL A 21 -38.97 30.61 -23.87
N LEU A 22 -37.85 30.71 -24.59
CA LEU A 22 -36.65 29.92 -24.28
C LEU A 22 -36.11 30.19 -22.88
N THR A 23 -36.13 31.45 -22.43
CA THR A 23 -35.68 31.85 -21.10
C THR A 23 -36.57 31.26 -20.00
N VAL A 24 -37.90 31.30 -20.18
CA VAL A 24 -38.85 30.70 -19.24
C VAL A 24 -38.67 29.18 -19.19
N ILE A 25 -38.52 28.51 -20.34
CA ILE A 25 -38.24 27.06 -20.39
C ILE A 25 -36.92 26.73 -19.69
N TYR A 26 -35.88 27.56 -19.89
CA TYR A 26 -34.59 27.41 -19.23
C TYR A 26 -34.72 27.53 -17.70
N GLN A 27 -35.36 28.59 -17.21
CA GLN A 27 -35.58 28.81 -15.77
C GLN A 27 -36.42 27.69 -15.14
N TYR A 28 -37.48 27.26 -15.82
CA TYR A 28 -38.32 26.15 -15.37
C TYR A 28 -37.50 24.85 -15.24
N LYS A 29 -36.67 24.53 -16.24
CA LYS A 29 -35.77 23.37 -16.18
C LYS A 29 -34.74 23.50 -15.06
N GLU A 30 -34.12 24.66 -14.88
CA GLU A 30 -33.17 24.90 -13.78
C GLU A 30 -33.81 24.68 -12.40
N ILE A 31 -35.03 25.16 -12.17
CA ILE A 31 -35.76 24.96 -10.91
C ILE A 31 -36.07 23.46 -10.70
N GLN A 32 -36.53 22.77 -11.73
CA GLN A 32 -36.77 21.32 -11.67
C GLN A 32 -35.48 20.55 -11.36
N TYR A 33 -34.37 20.91 -11.99
CA TYR A 33 -33.06 20.31 -11.72
C TYR A 33 -32.58 20.60 -10.30
N ALA A 34 -32.73 21.84 -9.82
CA ALA A 34 -32.33 22.22 -8.46
C ALA A 34 -33.12 21.46 -7.40
N SER A 35 -34.44 21.29 -7.61
CA SER A 35 -35.31 20.50 -6.73
C SER A 35 -34.89 19.02 -6.70
N ILE A 36 -34.63 18.43 -7.88
CA ILE A 36 -34.13 17.05 -7.98
C ILE A 36 -32.79 16.91 -7.27
N PHE A 37 -31.84 17.81 -7.54
CA PHE A 37 -30.52 17.80 -6.92
C PHE A 37 -30.63 17.86 -5.39
N SER A 38 -31.40 18.81 -4.85
CA SER A 38 -31.58 18.98 -3.40
C SER A 38 -32.24 17.75 -2.75
N THR A 39 -33.23 17.15 -3.42
CA THR A 39 -33.92 15.95 -2.92
C THR A 39 -32.98 14.74 -2.89
N VAL A 40 -32.18 14.56 -3.96
CA VAL A 40 -31.20 13.48 -4.01
C VAL A 40 -30.09 13.73 -3.00
N ASP A 41 -29.63 14.97 -2.83
CA ASP A 41 -28.55 15.31 -1.89
C ASP A 41 -28.93 14.97 -0.45
N ALA A 42 -30.14 15.32 0.00
CA ALA A 42 -30.62 14.96 1.34
C ALA A 42 -30.59 13.43 1.57
N LYS A 43 -31.01 12.65 0.57
CA LYS A 43 -30.99 11.18 0.63
C LYS A 43 -29.58 10.62 0.59
N VAL A 44 -28.68 11.21 -0.19
CA VAL A 44 -27.26 10.84 -0.26
C VAL A 44 -26.59 11.09 1.10
N GLN A 45 -26.83 12.25 1.71
CA GLN A 45 -26.29 12.57 3.04
C GLN A 45 -26.79 11.57 4.11
N LEU A 46 -28.09 11.23 4.07
CA LEU A 46 -28.66 10.22 4.97
C LEU A 46 -28.03 8.83 4.75
N GLY A 47 -27.89 8.40 3.50
CA GLY A 47 -27.26 7.12 3.15
C GLY A 47 -25.80 7.06 3.60
N LEU A 48 -25.03 8.13 3.38
CA LEU A 48 -23.65 8.24 3.86
C LEU A 48 -23.57 8.20 5.39
N SER A 49 -24.49 8.86 6.09
CA SER A 49 -24.57 8.80 7.55
C SER A 49 -24.83 7.38 8.06
N LYS A 50 -25.75 6.64 7.43
CA LYS A 50 -26.06 5.24 7.80
C LYS A 50 -24.94 4.25 7.48
N LEU A 51 -24.12 4.56 6.47
CA LEU A 51 -22.91 3.79 6.16
C LEU A 51 -21.82 4.00 7.23
N GLY A 52 -21.87 5.09 8.00
CA GLY A 52 -20.87 5.40 9.02
C GLY A 52 -19.48 5.62 8.42
N VAL A 53 -19.43 6.39 7.33
CA VAL A 53 -18.22 6.62 6.53
C VAL A 53 -17.76 8.07 6.64
N PHE A 54 -16.45 8.29 6.48
CA PHE A 54 -15.85 9.61 6.56
C PHE A 54 -15.77 10.25 5.17
N ILE A 55 -16.43 11.39 5.01
CA ILE A 55 -16.33 12.23 3.82
C ILE A 55 -15.02 13.01 3.88
N THR A 56 -14.24 12.94 2.81
CA THR A 56 -12.91 13.57 2.73
C THR A 56 -12.86 14.80 1.85
N ASP A 57 -13.71 14.85 0.81
CA ASP A 57 -13.83 16.00 -0.09
C ASP A 57 -15.24 16.02 -0.67
N ARG A 58 -15.77 17.22 -0.93
CA ARG A 58 -17.04 17.42 -1.62
C ARG A 58 -16.93 18.62 -2.53
N LYS A 59 -17.20 18.43 -3.81
CA LYS A 59 -17.17 19.48 -4.84
C LYS A 59 -18.43 19.44 -5.68
N VAL A 60 -18.92 20.59 -6.10
CA VAL A 60 -20.06 20.68 -7.02
C VAL A 60 -19.59 21.33 -8.30
N LYS A 61 -19.76 20.63 -9.43
CA LYS A 61 -19.38 21.10 -10.76
C LYS A 61 -20.62 21.25 -11.62
N LYS A 62 -20.55 22.09 -12.65
CA LYS A 62 -21.57 22.20 -13.70
C LYS A 62 -21.12 21.39 -14.92
N GLU A 63 -21.94 20.46 -15.39
CA GLU A 63 -21.60 19.55 -16.48
C GLU A 63 -22.69 19.52 -17.57
N GLY A 64 -22.28 19.29 -18.83
CA GLY A 64 -23.17 19.21 -19.98
C GLY A 64 -23.25 20.49 -20.81
N ILE A 65 -23.91 20.39 -21.97
CA ILE A 65 -23.84 21.39 -23.04
C ILE A 65 -24.85 22.54 -22.81
N PHE A 66 -26.14 22.24 -22.57
CA PHE A 66 -27.14 23.27 -22.26
C PHE A 66 -28.50 22.67 -21.79
N PRO A 67 -29.10 23.12 -20.66
CA PRO A 67 -28.46 23.85 -19.58
C PRO A 67 -27.44 22.95 -18.85
N PRO A 68 -26.31 23.50 -18.38
CA PRO A 68 -25.33 22.72 -17.64
C PRO A 68 -25.88 22.38 -16.24
N LYS A 69 -25.79 21.11 -15.85
CA LYS A 69 -26.41 20.57 -14.63
C LYS A 69 -25.41 20.50 -13.50
N LYS A 70 -25.85 20.78 -12.26
CA LYS A 70 -25.01 20.59 -11.07
C LYS A 70 -24.82 19.10 -10.80
N VAL A 71 -23.57 18.69 -10.67
CA VAL A 71 -23.16 17.34 -10.25
C VAL A 71 -22.22 17.47 -9.06
N ALA A 72 -22.57 16.84 -7.94
CA ALA A 72 -21.74 16.76 -6.77
C ALA A 72 -20.81 15.55 -6.85
N GLU A 73 -19.52 15.76 -6.67
CA GLU A 73 -18.50 14.72 -6.52
C GLU A 73 -18.13 14.64 -5.03
N ILE A 74 -18.32 13.47 -4.43
CA ILE A 74 -18.06 13.24 -3.00
C ILE A 74 -17.03 12.14 -2.89
N LYS A 75 -15.90 12.40 -2.22
CA LYS A 75 -14.84 11.43 -1.97
C LYS A 75 -14.98 10.87 -0.56
N ILE A 76 -15.08 9.55 -0.45
CA ILE A 76 -15.37 8.85 0.80
C ILE A 76 -14.28 7.82 1.09
N LYS A 77 -13.70 7.86 2.29
CA LYS A 77 -12.71 6.86 2.70
C LYS A 77 -13.42 5.62 3.25
N ILE A 78 -13.05 4.45 2.71
CA ILE A 78 -13.48 3.15 3.21
C ILE A 78 -12.54 2.74 4.36
N PRO A 79 -13.05 2.39 5.55
CA PRO A 79 -12.23 1.83 6.62
C PRO A 79 -11.66 0.43 6.27
N LEU A 80 -10.41 0.17 6.65
CA LEU A 80 -9.68 -1.07 6.33
C LEU A 80 -10.21 -2.33 7.04
N ASP A 81 -10.97 -2.18 8.11
CA ASP A 81 -11.56 -3.28 8.89
C ASP A 81 -12.86 -3.83 8.28
N ARG A 82 -13.51 -3.08 7.37
CA ARG A 82 -14.78 -3.48 6.75
C ARG A 82 -14.63 -4.71 5.83
N ASN A 83 -15.63 -5.60 5.85
CA ASN A 83 -15.80 -6.60 4.80
C ASN A 83 -16.34 -5.90 3.54
N LEU A 84 -15.60 -5.98 2.43
CA LEU A 84 -15.91 -5.21 1.23
C LEU A 84 -17.16 -5.69 0.51
N ASP A 85 -17.42 -6.99 0.48
CA ASP A 85 -18.61 -7.53 -0.19
C ASP A 85 -19.89 -7.07 0.51
N LYS A 86 -19.94 -7.20 1.84
CA LYS A 86 -21.05 -6.66 2.66
C LYS A 86 -21.16 -5.13 2.55
N PHE A 87 -20.03 -4.44 2.45
CA PHE A 87 -20.02 -2.99 2.32
C PHE A 87 -20.60 -2.54 0.97
N GLU A 88 -20.26 -3.22 -0.12
CA GLU A 88 -20.83 -2.97 -1.44
C GLU A 88 -22.34 -3.23 -1.49
N GLU A 89 -22.81 -4.31 -0.86
CA GLU A 89 -24.23 -4.61 -0.72
C GLU A 89 -24.95 -3.47 0.00
N LYS A 90 -24.41 -3.03 1.14
CA LYS A 90 -24.96 -1.92 1.91
C LYS A 90 -24.98 -0.61 1.11
N ILE A 91 -23.95 -0.32 0.30
CA ILE A 91 -23.99 0.84 -0.62
C ILE A 91 -25.18 0.73 -1.58
N LYS A 92 -25.40 -0.44 -2.19
CA LYS A 92 -26.51 -0.63 -3.13
C LYS A 92 -27.87 -0.47 -2.46
N GLU A 93 -28.01 -0.88 -1.20
CA GLU A 93 -29.24 -0.72 -0.42
C GLU A 93 -29.50 0.75 -0.07
N GLU A 94 -28.50 1.44 0.49
CA GLU A 94 -28.66 2.81 1.00
C GLU A 94 -28.87 3.85 -0.12
N PHE A 95 -28.41 3.57 -1.35
CA PHE A 95 -28.56 4.47 -2.50
C PHE A 95 -29.64 4.04 -3.51
N LYS A 96 -30.59 3.19 -3.09
CA LYS A 96 -31.85 2.92 -3.79
C LYS A 96 -33.13 3.34 -3.03
N PRO A 97 -33.19 4.49 -2.33
CA PRO A 97 -34.44 4.94 -1.74
C PRO A 97 -35.45 5.38 -2.81
N PRO A 98 -36.76 5.42 -2.50
CA PRO A 98 -37.80 5.82 -3.47
C PRO A 98 -37.45 7.11 -4.21
N GLY A 99 -37.49 7.08 -5.54
CA GLY A 99 -37.19 8.24 -6.39
C GLY A 99 -35.71 8.53 -6.62
N VAL A 100 -34.79 7.71 -6.11
CA VAL A 100 -33.34 7.77 -6.40
C VAL A 100 -32.90 6.45 -7.02
N ASN A 101 -32.07 6.54 -8.06
CA ASN A 101 -31.53 5.39 -8.76
C ASN A 101 -30.01 5.48 -8.85
N ILE A 102 -29.36 4.33 -8.70
CA ILE A 102 -27.97 4.15 -9.10
C ILE A 102 -27.95 4.03 -10.62
N ILE A 103 -27.34 5.01 -11.28
CA ILE A 103 -27.16 5.06 -12.74
C ILE A 103 -26.01 4.14 -13.15
N LYS A 104 -24.91 4.18 -12.38
CA LYS A 104 -23.71 3.39 -12.64
C LYS A 104 -23.08 2.96 -11.33
N PHE A 105 -22.55 1.74 -11.29
CA PHE A 105 -21.78 1.21 -10.18
C PHE A 105 -20.53 0.53 -10.74
N ASN A 106 -19.36 1.14 -10.56
CA ASN A 106 -18.10 0.66 -11.10
C ASN A 106 -17.11 0.34 -9.98
N ARG A 107 -16.27 -0.66 -10.22
CA ARG A 107 -15.23 -1.12 -9.29
C ARG A 107 -13.89 -1.06 -9.98
N ILE A 108 -12.94 -0.40 -9.36
CA ILE A 108 -11.61 -0.21 -9.91
C ILE A 108 -10.60 -0.67 -8.86
N ASN A 109 -9.87 -1.74 -9.18
CA ASN A 109 -8.81 -2.24 -8.30
C ASN A 109 -7.46 -1.75 -8.82
N LEU A 110 -7.02 -0.58 -8.36
CA LEU A 110 -5.71 -0.01 -8.69
C LEU A 110 -4.62 -0.70 -7.86
N LYS A 111 -3.35 -0.38 -8.14
CA LYS A 111 -2.20 -0.99 -7.45
C LYS A 111 -2.26 -0.80 -5.92
N ASP A 112 -2.38 0.45 -5.47
CA ASP A 112 -2.34 0.84 -4.05
C ASP A 112 -3.72 1.20 -3.46
N THR A 113 -4.76 1.23 -4.30
CA THR A 113 -6.08 1.74 -3.93
C THR A 113 -7.18 0.88 -4.56
N TYR A 114 -8.21 0.56 -3.80
CA TYR A 114 -9.45 0.01 -4.33
C TYR A 114 -10.53 1.08 -4.31
N GLN A 115 -11.24 1.26 -5.43
CA GLN A 115 -12.23 2.31 -5.60
C GLN A 115 -13.56 1.73 -6.04
N ILE A 116 -14.64 2.26 -5.44
CA ILE A 116 -16.01 2.07 -5.90
C ILE A 116 -16.53 3.43 -6.34
N GLU A 117 -16.97 3.52 -7.59
CA GLU A 117 -17.62 4.70 -8.14
C GLU A 117 -19.12 4.44 -8.28
N VAL A 118 -19.93 5.29 -7.67
CA VAL A 118 -21.39 5.21 -7.72
C VAL A 118 -21.95 6.50 -8.28
N GLU A 119 -22.56 6.42 -9.45
CA GLU A 119 -23.30 7.54 -10.04
C GLU A 119 -24.77 7.46 -9.65
N ILE A 120 -25.29 8.52 -9.05
CA ILE A 120 -26.63 8.57 -8.45
C ILE A 120 -27.43 9.71 -9.08
N GLY A 121 -28.71 9.42 -9.33
CA GLY A 121 -29.61 10.40 -9.90
C GLY A 121 -31.08 10.07 -9.69
N ALA A 122 -31.93 10.91 -10.26
CA ALA A 122 -33.37 10.71 -10.30
C ALA A 122 -33.89 11.11 -11.68
N LYS A 123 -34.97 10.48 -12.15
CA LYS A 123 -35.58 10.77 -13.46
C LYS A 123 -34.56 10.81 -14.63
N LYS A 124 -33.60 9.86 -14.63
CA LYS A 124 -32.49 9.76 -15.60
C LYS A 124 -31.50 10.95 -15.60
N ILE A 125 -31.48 11.74 -14.53
CA ILE A 125 -30.59 12.89 -14.38
C ILE A 125 -29.53 12.56 -13.33
N LEU A 126 -28.26 12.56 -13.76
CA LEU A 126 -27.11 12.47 -12.85
C LEU A 126 -27.05 13.71 -11.96
N THR A 127 -26.85 13.49 -10.67
CA THR A 127 -26.72 14.56 -9.67
C THR A 127 -25.53 14.38 -8.75
N HIS A 128 -25.12 13.14 -8.48
CA HIS A 128 -24.04 12.83 -7.55
C HIS A 128 -23.12 11.73 -8.11
N ARG A 129 -21.81 11.88 -7.89
CA ARG A 129 -20.80 10.83 -8.04
C ARG A 129 -20.16 10.60 -6.69
N LEU A 130 -20.33 9.40 -6.15
CA LEU A 130 -19.70 8.97 -4.91
C LEU A 130 -18.47 8.15 -5.24
N LEU A 131 -17.31 8.62 -4.81
CA LEU A 131 -16.02 7.98 -5.02
C LEU A 131 -15.55 7.40 -3.69
N PHE A 132 -15.87 6.14 -3.43
CA PHE A 132 -15.37 5.43 -2.26
C PHE A 132 -13.98 4.90 -2.56
N PHE A 133 -13.01 5.18 -1.69
CA PHE A 133 -11.63 4.71 -1.86
C PHE A 133 -11.11 4.03 -0.61
N LEU A 134 -10.42 2.92 -0.81
CA LEU A 134 -9.69 2.17 0.20
C LEU A 134 -8.22 2.17 -0.17
N LYS A 135 -7.39 2.88 0.60
CA LYS A 135 -5.94 2.72 0.50
C LYS A 135 -5.58 1.34 1.04
N LYS A 136 -4.91 0.52 0.22
CA LYS A 136 -4.56 -0.85 0.59
C LYS A 136 -3.51 -0.87 1.69
N ALA A 137 -3.59 -1.89 2.54
CA ALA A 137 -2.54 -2.18 3.49
C ALA A 137 -1.34 -2.84 2.78
N ARG A 138 -0.14 -2.34 3.04
CA ARG A 138 1.10 -2.86 2.45
C ARG A 138 1.67 -4.01 3.26
N VAL A 139 1.92 -5.13 2.61
CA VAL A 139 2.53 -6.30 3.23
C VAL A 139 3.87 -6.55 2.56
N ALA A 140 4.96 -6.43 3.32
CA ALA A 140 6.26 -6.87 2.86
C ALA A 140 6.62 -8.19 3.52
N ILE A 141 7.33 -9.02 2.76
CA ILE A 141 7.90 -10.27 3.23
C ILE A 141 9.40 -10.22 2.93
N LEU A 142 10.21 -10.44 3.96
CA LEU A 142 11.65 -10.62 3.86
C LEU A 142 11.98 -12.09 4.05
N ILE A 143 12.72 -12.68 3.12
CA ILE A 143 13.17 -14.07 3.20
C ILE A 143 14.67 -14.08 3.49
N ASP A 144 15.02 -14.52 4.68
CA ASP A 144 16.37 -14.56 5.24
C ASP A 144 17.12 -15.87 4.88
N ASP A 145 18.41 -15.91 5.24
CA ASP A 145 19.32 -17.07 5.16
C ASP A 145 19.73 -17.56 3.76
N PHE A 146 19.66 -16.70 2.75
CA PHE A 146 20.32 -17.03 1.46
C PHE A 146 21.85 -16.98 1.59
N GLY A 147 22.55 -17.69 0.69
CA GLY A 147 24.00 -17.63 0.53
C GLY A 147 24.73 -18.97 0.73
N TYR A 148 24.23 -19.83 1.63
CA TYR A 148 24.75 -21.20 1.79
C TYR A 148 24.09 -22.23 0.87
N ILE A 149 22.85 -21.97 0.45
CA ILE A 149 22.05 -22.91 -0.34
C ILE A 149 22.13 -22.52 -1.83
N ASN A 150 22.60 -23.44 -2.67
CA ASN A 150 22.48 -23.38 -4.13
C ASN A 150 21.69 -24.60 -4.65
N ASP A 151 20.54 -24.85 -4.01
CA ASP A 151 19.53 -25.79 -4.49
C ASP A 151 18.68 -25.10 -5.56
N ASP A 152 18.73 -25.61 -6.79
CA ASP A 152 18.00 -25.04 -7.92
C ASP A 152 16.47 -25.12 -7.74
N ASN A 153 15.95 -26.09 -6.99
CA ASN A 153 14.52 -26.16 -6.67
C ASN A 153 14.12 -25.02 -5.75
N LEU A 154 14.88 -24.79 -4.67
CA LEU A 154 14.62 -23.69 -3.72
C LEU A 154 14.71 -22.33 -4.41
N VAL A 155 15.77 -22.14 -5.20
CA VAL A 155 15.98 -20.90 -5.97
C VAL A 155 14.86 -20.70 -6.99
N THR A 156 14.43 -21.76 -7.68
CA THR A 156 13.31 -21.69 -8.63
C THR A 156 12.01 -21.33 -7.92
N SER A 157 11.69 -21.97 -6.79
CA SER A 157 10.50 -21.67 -6.01
C SER A 157 10.43 -20.20 -5.62
N PHE A 158 11.49 -19.63 -5.04
CA PHE A 158 11.48 -18.22 -4.66
C PHE A 158 11.57 -17.26 -5.85
N PHE A 159 12.47 -17.49 -6.80
CA PHE A 159 12.79 -16.46 -7.79
C PHE A 159 11.90 -16.52 -9.03
N LYS A 160 11.38 -17.71 -9.37
CA LYS A 160 10.50 -17.91 -10.52
C LYS A 160 9.05 -18.10 -10.13
N ASP A 161 8.75 -18.93 -9.13
CA ASP A 161 7.36 -19.35 -8.87
C ASP A 161 6.59 -18.35 -7.99
N LEU A 162 7.26 -17.75 -7.00
CA LEU A 162 6.68 -16.68 -6.19
C LEU A 162 6.60 -15.37 -7.00
N LYS A 163 5.42 -15.12 -7.58
CA LYS A 163 5.12 -13.98 -8.46
C LYS A 163 4.83 -12.66 -7.74
N PHE A 164 4.64 -12.66 -6.42
CA PHE A 164 4.41 -11.41 -5.68
C PHE A 164 5.74 -10.72 -5.33
N PRO A 165 5.76 -9.39 -5.10
CA PRO A 165 6.95 -8.68 -4.66
C PRO A 165 7.36 -9.11 -3.24
N PHE A 166 8.63 -9.46 -3.06
CA PHE A 166 9.23 -9.72 -1.76
C PHE A 166 10.70 -9.32 -1.78
N THR A 167 11.32 -9.29 -0.60
CA THR A 167 12.73 -8.95 -0.41
C THR A 167 13.48 -10.19 0.08
N ILE A 168 14.74 -10.34 -0.31
CA ILE A 168 15.63 -11.37 0.24
C ILE A 168 16.76 -10.73 1.00
N SER A 169 17.33 -11.46 1.95
CA SER A 169 18.61 -11.11 2.56
C SER A 169 19.62 -12.25 2.38
N ILE A 170 20.88 -11.90 2.16
CA ILE A 170 21.95 -12.86 1.84
C ILE A 170 23.07 -12.70 2.88
N ILE A 171 23.47 -13.83 3.49
CA ILE A 171 24.60 -13.85 4.42
C ILE A 171 25.91 -13.64 3.64
N PRO A 172 26.71 -12.63 3.98
CA PRO A 172 27.96 -12.34 3.29
C PRO A 172 29.07 -13.31 3.68
N GLY A 173 30.05 -13.49 2.79
CA GLY A 173 31.18 -14.41 2.94
C GLY A 173 30.80 -15.88 2.74
N THR A 174 29.61 -16.16 2.22
CA THR A 174 29.12 -17.53 1.96
C THR A 174 29.42 -17.97 0.52
N PRO A 175 29.54 -19.29 0.24
CA PRO A 175 30.01 -19.79 -1.05
C PRO A 175 29.18 -19.35 -2.26
N PHE A 176 27.88 -19.08 -2.08
CA PHE A 176 26.96 -18.73 -3.16
C PHE A 176 26.40 -17.32 -3.05
N ALA A 177 26.88 -16.48 -2.13
CA ALA A 177 26.38 -15.12 -1.90
C ALA A 177 26.24 -14.31 -3.21
N LYS A 178 27.35 -14.14 -3.94
CA LYS A 178 27.39 -13.39 -5.20
C LYS A 178 26.48 -13.99 -6.27
N LYS A 179 26.52 -15.32 -6.46
CA LYS A 179 25.71 -16.04 -7.45
C LYS A 179 24.21 -15.87 -7.18
N ILE A 180 23.79 -15.96 -5.91
CA ILE A 180 22.40 -15.77 -5.52
C ILE A 180 21.97 -14.31 -5.71
N ALA A 181 22.82 -13.35 -5.35
CA ALA A 181 22.53 -11.92 -5.56
C ALA A 181 22.32 -11.60 -7.05
N GLU A 182 23.17 -12.11 -7.96
CA GLU A 182 23.02 -11.95 -9.41
C GLU A 182 21.74 -12.60 -9.95
N LYS A 183 21.42 -13.82 -9.50
CA LYS A 183 20.17 -14.52 -9.86
C LYS A 183 18.93 -13.77 -9.35
N ALA A 184 18.98 -13.25 -8.13
CA ALA A 184 17.88 -12.51 -7.52
C ALA A 184 17.66 -11.17 -8.24
N HIS A 185 18.73 -10.45 -8.55
CA HIS A 185 18.69 -9.19 -9.27
C HIS A 185 18.11 -9.36 -10.69
N SER A 186 18.60 -10.36 -11.45
CA SER A 186 18.04 -10.68 -12.77
C SER A 186 16.58 -11.15 -12.73
N SER A 187 16.12 -11.64 -11.58
CA SER A 187 14.72 -12.00 -11.33
C SER A 187 13.88 -10.85 -10.72
N GLY A 188 14.42 -9.64 -10.66
CA GLY A 188 13.73 -8.44 -10.17
C GLY A 188 13.44 -8.45 -8.66
N LYS A 189 14.21 -9.20 -7.86
CA LYS A 189 14.06 -9.24 -6.39
C LYS A 189 14.88 -8.15 -5.72
N GLN A 190 14.33 -7.53 -4.67
CA GLN A 190 15.09 -6.63 -3.79
C GLN A 190 16.01 -7.45 -2.89
N ILE A 191 17.24 -6.96 -2.70
CA ILE A 191 18.31 -7.66 -1.99
C ILE A 191 18.80 -6.84 -0.80
N LEU A 192 18.97 -7.47 0.35
CA LEU A 192 19.63 -6.93 1.54
C LEU A 192 20.86 -7.77 1.91
N VAL A 193 21.79 -7.15 2.63
CA VAL A 193 22.81 -7.87 3.38
C VAL A 193 22.18 -8.46 4.64
N HIS A 194 22.35 -9.76 4.87
CA HIS A 194 21.96 -10.42 6.13
C HIS A 194 23.17 -10.53 7.05
N LEU A 195 23.50 -9.46 7.77
CA LEU A 195 24.77 -9.37 8.49
C LEU A 195 24.72 -10.17 9.81
N PRO A 196 25.59 -11.18 9.99
CA PRO A 196 25.75 -11.87 11.27
C PRO A 196 26.12 -10.89 12.39
N MET A 197 25.42 -11.03 13.50
CA MET A 197 25.66 -10.27 14.71
C MET A 197 25.59 -11.20 15.92
N GLN A 198 26.46 -11.00 16.90
CA GLN A 198 26.52 -11.85 18.07
C GLN A 198 25.17 -11.88 18.83
N PRO A 199 24.61 -13.07 19.10
CA PRO A 199 23.47 -13.22 20.01
C PRO A 199 23.93 -13.21 21.48
N GLU A 200 22.97 -13.05 22.39
CA GLU A 200 23.18 -13.36 23.81
C GLU A 200 23.45 -14.86 24.03
N GLY A 201 24.20 -15.19 25.09
CA GLY A 201 24.51 -16.57 25.48
C GLY A 201 25.75 -17.15 24.79
N LYS A 202 25.86 -18.48 24.81
CA LYS A 202 27.00 -19.21 24.22
C LYS A 202 26.92 -19.14 22.70
N PHE A 203 27.98 -18.65 22.06
CA PHE A 203 28.06 -18.52 20.61
C PHE A 203 29.47 -18.86 20.12
N ILE A 204 29.55 -19.63 19.03
CA ILE A 204 30.81 -19.95 18.34
C ILE A 204 30.75 -19.30 16.96
N ASN A 205 31.70 -18.40 16.68
CA ASN A 205 31.73 -17.72 15.41
C ASN A 205 32.09 -18.69 14.26
N ARG A 206 31.26 -18.68 13.22
CA ARG A 206 31.47 -19.41 11.96
C ARG A 206 31.36 -18.51 10.73
N TYR A 207 31.23 -17.21 10.95
CA TYR A 207 30.99 -16.22 9.91
C TYR A 207 32.26 -15.44 9.62
N LYS A 208 32.53 -15.25 8.32
CA LYS A 208 33.66 -14.43 7.85
C LYS A 208 33.49 -12.98 8.29
N TRP A 209 32.30 -12.42 8.09
CA TRP A 209 31.93 -11.07 8.49
C TRP A 209 30.85 -11.13 9.56
N ILE A 210 31.14 -10.61 10.75
CA ILE A 210 30.24 -10.62 11.89
C ILE A 210 30.56 -9.45 12.83
N VAL A 211 29.53 -8.86 13.43
CA VAL A 211 29.71 -7.91 14.54
C VAL A 211 29.68 -8.67 15.87
N LEU A 212 30.76 -8.57 16.63
CA LEU A 212 30.96 -9.22 17.91
C LEU A 212 31.05 -8.20 19.04
N ASN A 213 30.74 -8.65 20.25
CA ASN A 213 31.02 -7.90 21.46
C ASN A 213 32.52 -7.66 21.61
N GLY A 214 32.91 -6.45 22.02
CA GLY A 214 34.31 -6.07 22.23
C GLY A 214 35.04 -5.59 20.97
N MET A 215 34.40 -5.57 19.79
CA MET A 215 34.96 -4.90 18.62
C MET A 215 34.99 -3.39 18.83
N SER A 216 36.06 -2.74 18.37
CA SER A 216 36.10 -1.27 18.28
C SER A 216 35.14 -0.77 17.20
N GLU A 217 34.72 0.49 17.32
CA GLU A 217 33.88 1.16 16.34
C GLU A 217 34.45 1.05 14.91
N ASP A 218 35.74 1.32 14.73
CA ASP A 218 36.39 1.24 13.42
C ASP A 218 36.35 -0.17 12.84
N LYS A 219 36.56 -1.20 13.66
CA LYS A 219 36.51 -2.59 13.20
C LYS A 219 35.08 -3.00 12.81
N ILE A 220 34.07 -2.51 13.54
CA ILE A 220 32.66 -2.70 13.16
C ILE A 220 32.40 -2.05 11.81
N LYS A 221 32.81 -0.78 11.62
CA LYS A 221 32.61 -0.05 10.35
C LYS A 221 33.29 -0.75 9.18
N GLU A 222 34.53 -1.20 9.35
CA GLU A 222 35.28 -1.96 8.33
C GLU A 222 34.55 -3.27 7.97
N THR A 223 34.12 -4.04 8.98
CA THR A 223 33.43 -5.32 8.78
C THR A 223 32.12 -5.13 8.01
N VAL A 224 31.35 -4.08 8.33
CA VAL A 224 30.11 -3.76 7.63
C VAL A 224 30.39 -3.34 6.18
N LYS A 225 31.44 -2.53 5.94
CA LYS A 225 31.82 -2.10 4.59
C LYS A 225 32.22 -3.29 3.71
N GLU A 226 32.99 -4.24 4.24
CA GLU A 226 33.38 -5.46 3.50
C GLU A 226 32.19 -6.41 3.29
N ALA A 227 31.31 -6.56 4.29
CA ALA A 227 30.09 -7.34 4.15
C ALA A 227 29.16 -6.79 3.04
N ILE A 228 29.01 -5.47 2.96
CA ILE A 228 28.21 -4.82 1.90
C ILE A 228 28.84 -5.04 0.52
N LYS A 229 30.17 -4.96 0.42
CA LYS A 229 30.90 -5.17 -0.85
C LYS A 229 30.73 -6.60 -1.38
N ASP A 230 30.57 -7.58 -0.49
CA ASP A 230 30.41 -8.99 -0.84
C ASP A 230 29.05 -9.31 -1.49
N ILE A 231 28.01 -8.52 -1.20
CA ILE A 231 26.65 -8.70 -1.72
C ILE A 231 26.34 -7.64 -2.78
N PRO A 232 26.51 -7.91 -4.08
CA PRO A 232 26.17 -6.95 -5.11
C PRO A 232 24.66 -6.66 -5.12
N TYR A 233 24.28 -5.46 -5.57
CA TYR A 233 22.89 -4.98 -5.68
C TYR A 233 22.13 -4.81 -4.35
N ALA A 234 22.78 -4.97 -3.20
CA ALA A 234 22.13 -4.75 -1.92
C ALA A 234 21.70 -3.29 -1.73
N GLU A 235 20.44 -3.07 -1.35
CA GLU A 235 19.86 -1.74 -1.10
C GLU A 235 19.76 -1.41 0.40
N GLY A 236 19.89 -2.42 1.25
CA GLY A 236 19.78 -2.31 2.70
C GLY A 236 20.42 -3.48 3.43
N LEU A 237 20.25 -3.51 4.74
CA LEU A 237 20.82 -4.53 5.62
C LEU A 237 19.81 -4.90 6.71
N ASN A 238 19.70 -6.19 7.01
CA ASN A 238 19.08 -6.68 8.23
C ASN A 238 20.07 -7.50 9.06
N ASN A 239 19.80 -7.62 10.36
CA ASN A 239 20.63 -8.43 11.25
C ASN A 239 20.25 -9.91 11.19
N HIS A 240 21.26 -10.78 11.08
CA HIS A 240 21.17 -12.20 11.36
C HIS A 240 21.53 -12.44 12.83
N MET A 241 20.66 -13.11 13.58
CA MET A 241 20.76 -13.22 15.04
C MET A 241 20.83 -11.83 15.72
N GLY A 242 21.90 -11.53 16.47
CA GLY A 242 22.18 -10.19 16.95
C GLY A 242 21.52 -9.74 18.24
N SER A 243 20.88 -10.62 19.03
CA SER A 243 20.18 -10.21 20.26
C SER A 243 21.07 -9.43 21.26
N LEU A 244 22.39 -9.64 21.26
CA LEU A 244 23.33 -8.86 22.06
C LEU A 244 23.77 -7.57 21.37
N VAL A 245 24.05 -7.61 20.07
CA VAL A 245 24.55 -6.44 19.33
C VAL A 245 23.46 -5.38 19.19
N THR A 246 22.24 -5.79 18.82
CA THR A 246 21.13 -4.86 18.59
C THR A 246 20.60 -4.22 19.86
N SER A 247 20.90 -4.79 21.04
CA SER A 247 20.57 -4.22 22.35
C SER A 247 21.62 -3.26 22.90
N ARG A 248 22.78 -3.10 22.23
CA ARG A 248 23.89 -2.26 22.69
C ARG A 248 24.18 -1.13 21.71
N GLU A 249 23.88 0.10 22.11
CA GLU A 249 24.10 1.30 21.29
C GLU A 249 25.54 1.40 20.76
N GLY A 250 26.55 1.15 21.60
CA GLY A 250 27.96 1.21 21.21
C GLY A 250 28.37 0.19 20.13
N LEU A 251 27.61 -0.88 19.93
CA LEU A 251 27.88 -1.89 18.89
C LEU A 251 27.04 -1.66 17.64
N ILE A 252 25.77 -1.29 17.78
CA ILE A 252 24.87 -1.12 16.64
C ILE A 252 25.01 0.23 15.95
N LYS A 253 25.31 1.31 16.69
CA LYS A 253 25.43 2.66 16.12
C LYS A 253 26.43 2.74 14.95
N PRO A 254 27.64 2.16 15.05
CA PRO A 254 28.59 2.19 13.93
C PRO A 254 28.08 1.48 12.67
N VAL A 255 27.29 0.42 12.83
CA VAL A 255 26.64 -0.29 11.70
C VAL A 255 25.66 0.66 10.99
N LEU A 256 24.79 1.31 11.77
CA LEU A 256 23.77 2.22 11.23
C LEU A 256 24.40 3.45 10.56
N GLU A 257 25.49 3.97 11.10
CA GLU A 257 26.24 5.08 10.49
C GLU A 257 26.80 4.71 9.12
N VAL A 258 27.36 3.50 8.95
CA VAL A 258 27.84 3.03 7.65
C VAL A 258 26.70 2.91 6.64
N LEU A 259 25.54 2.41 7.06
CA LEU A 259 24.36 2.32 6.18
C LEU A 259 23.89 3.72 5.74
N LYS A 260 23.89 4.69 6.67
CA LYS A 260 23.54 6.07 6.38
C LYS A 260 24.53 6.71 5.40
N GLU A 261 25.84 6.53 5.61
CA GLU A 261 26.91 6.99 4.72
C GLU A 261 26.74 6.45 3.30
N LYS A 262 26.33 5.18 3.18
CA LYS A 262 26.13 4.50 1.89
C LYS A 262 24.74 4.71 1.26
N GLY A 263 23.86 5.47 1.90
CA GLY A 263 22.48 5.69 1.41
C GLY A 263 21.59 4.44 1.43
N MET A 264 21.95 3.44 2.22
CA MET A 264 21.22 2.19 2.40
C MET A 264 20.14 2.32 3.50
N PHE A 265 19.21 1.37 3.58
CA PHE A 265 18.24 1.30 4.67
C PHE A 265 18.50 0.15 5.63
N PHE A 266 17.95 0.23 6.85
CA PHE A 266 18.08 -0.81 7.87
C PHE A 266 16.75 -1.51 8.18
N VAL A 267 16.80 -2.82 8.39
CA VAL A 267 15.68 -3.62 8.87
C VAL A 267 16.09 -4.29 10.17
N ASP A 268 15.44 -3.93 11.27
CA ASP A 268 15.61 -4.62 12.55
C ASP A 268 14.80 -5.92 12.54
N SER A 269 15.47 -7.07 12.55
CA SER A 269 14.82 -8.38 12.61
C SER A 269 14.09 -8.61 13.95
N ARG A 270 14.39 -7.80 14.98
CA ARG A 270 13.84 -7.86 16.35
C ARG A 270 13.93 -9.25 16.97
N THR A 271 15.11 -9.85 16.91
CA THR A 271 15.46 -11.11 17.56
C THR A 271 15.46 -11.02 19.10
N SER A 272 15.42 -9.80 19.64
CA SER A 272 15.21 -9.52 21.06
C SER A 272 14.25 -8.34 21.23
N SER A 273 13.45 -8.37 22.31
CA SER A 273 12.63 -7.24 22.75
C SER A 273 13.46 -6.07 23.29
N SER A 274 14.73 -6.30 23.63
CA SER A 274 15.68 -5.28 24.10
C SER A 274 16.41 -4.54 22.96
N SER A 275 16.10 -4.81 21.69
CA SER A 275 16.73 -4.13 20.56
C SER A 275 16.50 -2.62 20.60
N VAL A 276 17.59 -1.85 20.51
CA VAL A 276 17.59 -0.38 20.34
C VAL A 276 17.90 0.03 18.90
N ALA A 277 18.09 -0.94 18.00
CA ALA A 277 18.59 -0.71 16.65
C ALA A 277 17.64 0.17 15.81
N TYR A 278 16.35 -0.18 15.78
CA TYR A 278 15.35 0.59 15.04
C TYR A 278 15.19 2.03 15.58
N SER A 279 15.05 2.20 16.89
CA SER A 279 14.86 3.54 17.49
C SER A 279 16.09 4.43 17.27
N LEU A 280 17.29 3.87 17.34
CA LEU A 280 18.51 4.59 17.05
C LEU A 280 18.64 4.96 15.56
N ALA A 281 18.25 4.05 14.65
CA ALA A 281 18.23 4.32 13.21
C ALA A 281 17.32 5.50 12.88
N GLU A 282 16.11 5.52 13.43
CA GLU A 282 15.18 6.65 13.30
C GLU A 282 15.78 7.94 13.87
N LYS A 283 16.40 7.89 15.06
CA LYS A 283 17.03 9.05 15.72
C LYS A 283 18.13 9.70 14.86
N ILE A 284 18.91 8.90 14.15
CA ILE A 284 19.95 9.40 13.25
C ILE A 284 19.42 9.71 11.83
N GLY A 285 18.12 9.59 11.58
CA GLY A 285 17.51 9.84 10.27
C GLY A 285 17.88 8.82 9.20
N LEU A 286 18.24 7.59 9.60
CA LEU A 286 18.43 6.46 8.69
C LEU A 286 17.05 5.87 8.35
N ARG A 287 16.77 5.65 7.07
CA ARG A 287 15.56 4.95 6.63
C ARG A 287 15.53 3.57 7.27
N SER A 288 14.51 3.27 8.06
CA SER A 288 14.46 1.99 8.75
C SER A 288 13.05 1.44 8.97
N THR A 289 12.96 0.13 9.17
CA THR A 289 11.75 -0.55 9.61
C THR A 289 12.11 -1.76 10.48
N PHE A 290 11.12 -2.51 10.91
CA PHE A 290 11.29 -3.64 11.80
C PHE A 290 10.34 -4.79 11.49
N ASN A 291 10.76 -5.99 11.87
CA ASN A 291 9.95 -7.19 11.81
C ASN A 291 8.72 -7.10 12.73
N CYS A 292 7.54 -7.40 12.18
CA CYS A 292 6.29 -7.52 12.94
C CYS A 292 5.99 -8.97 13.35
N VAL A 293 6.34 -9.94 12.50
CA VAL A 293 6.02 -11.36 12.68
C VAL A 293 7.08 -12.25 12.03
N PHE A 294 7.66 -13.17 12.80
CA PHE A 294 8.38 -14.31 12.22
C PHE A 294 7.37 -15.34 11.70
N LEU A 295 7.44 -15.67 10.42
CA LEU A 295 6.47 -16.50 9.72
C LEU A 295 6.70 -17.99 9.94
N ASP A 296 7.96 -18.42 10.07
CA ASP A 296 8.33 -19.83 9.90
C ASP A 296 9.37 -20.31 10.92
N ASN A 297 9.32 -19.81 12.16
CA ASN A 297 10.12 -20.35 13.26
C ASN A 297 9.90 -21.86 13.46
N LYS A 298 8.72 -22.37 13.08
CA LYS A 298 8.48 -23.79 12.83
C LYS A 298 8.21 -24.01 11.35
N LYS A 299 8.87 -25.00 10.75
CA LYS A 299 8.74 -25.33 9.31
C LYS A 299 7.51 -26.22 9.09
N GLU A 300 6.35 -25.74 9.53
CA GLU A 300 5.07 -26.44 9.47
C GLU A 300 4.04 -25.53 8.80
N LYS A 301 3.29 -26.07 7.84
CA LYS A 301 2.29 -25.30 7.07
C LYS A 301 1.33 -24.53 7.99
N ASN A 302 0.67 -25.22 8.92
CA ASN A 302 -0.30 -24.60 9.83
C ASN A 302 0.31 -23.48 10.71
N TYR A 303 1.58 -23.62 11.12
CA TYR A 303 2.28 -22.58 11.86
C TYR A 303 2.46 -21.32 11.00
N ILE A 304 2.92 -21.50 9.76
CA ILE A 304 3.15 -20.42 8.81
C ILE A 304 1.83 -19.73 8.43
N GLU A 305 0.76 -20.49 8.20
CA GLU A 305 -0.57 -19.93 7.93
C GLU A 305 -1.08 -19.04 9.07
N ASN A 306 -0.95 -19.49 10.32
CA ASN A 306 -1.38 -18.71 11.48
C ASN A 306 -0.57 -17.41 11.64
N HIS A 307 0.75 -17.47 11.42
CA HIS A 307 1.62 -16.29 11.52
C HIS A 307 1.42 -15.33 10.35
N PHE A 308 1.14 -15.84 9.16
CA PHE A 308 0.76 -15.03 8.02
C PHE A 308 -0.58 -14.32 8.26
N ASN A 309 -1.59 -15.00 8.80
CA ASN A 309 -2.87 -14.35 9.16
C ASN A 309 -2.67 -13.25 10.21
N LYS A 310 -1.78 -13.47 11.18
CA LYS A 310 -1.36 -12.42 12.14
C LYS A 310 -0.70 -11.23 11.44
N LEU A 311 0.18 -11.47 10.47
CA LEU A 311 0.81 -10.43 9.65
C LEU A 311 -0.24 -9.60 8.91
N ILE A 312 -1.21 -10.26 8.27
CA ILE A 312 -2.32 -9.59 7.56
C ILE A 312 -3.16 -8.75 8.53
N SER A 313 -3.48 -9.29 9.72
CA SER A 313 -4.23 -8.55 10.74
C SER A 313 -3.52 -7.27 11.16
N ILE A 314 -2.20 -7.33 11.42
CA ILE A 314 -1.39 -6.16 11.75
C ILE A 314 -1.39 -5.14 10.60
N ALA A 315 -1.24 -5.61 9.36
CA ALA A 315 -1.25 -4.74 8.18
C ALA A 315 -2.57 -4.01 8.01
N LEU A 316 -3.71 -4.70 8.20
CA LEU A 316 -5.04 -4.09 8.12
C LEU A 316 -5.29 -3.06 9.23
N GLN A 317 -4.70 -3.26 10.42
CA GLN A 317 -4.83 -2.32 11.54
C GLN A 317 -3.97 -1.05 11.37
N ARG A 318 -2.73 -1.19 10.89
CA ARG A 318 -1.73 -0.09 10.86
C ARG A 318 -1.48 0.48 9.47
N GLY A 319 -2.03 -0.15 8.44
CA GLY A 319 -1.77 0.17 7.02
C GLY A 319 -0.52 -0.49 6.45
N TRP A 320 0.33 -1.11 7.28
CA TRP A 320 1.48 -1.88 6.81
C TRP A 320 1.93 -2.96 7.81
N ALA A 321 2.62 -3.99 7.32
CA ALA A 321 3.38 -4.91 8.16
C ALA A 321 4.54 -5.56 7.38
N LEU A 322 5.61 -5.92 8.09
CA LEU A 322 6.73 -6.70 7.58
C LEU A 322 6.79 -8.05 8.30
N GLY A 323 6.76 -9.14 7.54
CA GLY A 323 7.01 -10.48 8.05
C GLY A 323 8.36 -11.03 7.59
N LEU A 324 9.04 -11.76 8.46
CA LEU A 324 10.31 -12.44 8.15
C LEU A 324 10.08 -13.94 8.04
N GLY A 325 10.53 -14.55 6.96
CA GLY A 325 10.65 -16.00 6.80
C GLY A 325 12.07 -16.37 6.41
N HIS A 326 12.34 -17.65 6.21
CA HIS A 326 13.67 -18.13 5.80
C HIS A 326 13.58 -18.90 4.48
N ALA A 327 14.71 -19.02 3.78
CA ALA A 327 14.84 -19.74 2.52
C ALA A 327 14.59 -21.26 2.70
N ASN A 328 13.32 -21.66 2.71
CA ASN A 328 12.87 -23.04 2.88
C ASN A 328 11.69 -23.38 1.93
N LEU A 329 11.64 -24.62 1.42
CA LEU A 329 10.61 -25.05 0.47
C LEU A 329 9.18 -25.06 1.06
N ILE A 330 9.03 -25.43 2.34
CA ILE A 330 7.73 -25.40 3.04
C ILE A 330 7.25 -23.95 3.15
N THR A 331 8.18 -23.04 3.47
CA THR A 331 7.90 -21.60 3.51
C THR A 331 7.48 -21.07 2.14
N ALA A 332 8.22 -21.38 1.08
CA ALA A 332 7.90 -20.94 -0.28
C ALA A 332 6.51 -21.41 -0.73
N SER A 333 6.26 -22.72 -0.63
CA SER A 333 4.98 -23.33 -1.08
C SER A 333 3.79 -22.83 -0.27
N THR A 334 3.93 -22.68 1.05
CA THR A 334 2.86 -22.18 1.91
C THR A 334 2.55 -20.71 1.62
N LEU A 335 3.57 -19.86 1.47
CA LEU A 335 3.38 -18.45 1.12
C LEU A 335 2.73 -18.28 -0.26
N MET A 336 3.11 -19.09 -1.24
CA MET A 336 2.49 -19.05 -2.57
C MET A 336 0.98 -19.32 -2.49
N SER A 337 0.57 -20.33 -1.72
CA SER A 337 -0.85 -20.65 -1.52
C SER A 337 -1.60 -19.52 -0.82
N LEU A 338 -1.07 -19.01 0.30
CA LEU A 338 -1.69 -17.97 1.12
C LEU A 338 -1.83 -16.64 0.40
N VAL A 339 -0.82 -16.24 -0.35
CA VAL A 339 -0.83 -14.97 -1.09
C VAL A 339 -1.87 -15.01 -2.23
N ASN A 340 -2.14 -16.18 -2.80
CA ASN A 340 -3.18 -16.36 -3.81
C ASN A 340 -4.60 -16.30 -3.26
N THR A 341 -4.82 -16.59 -1.97
CA THR A 341 -6.14 -16.52 -1.33
C THR A 341 -6.46 -15.17 -0.70
N CYS A 342 -5.47 -14.27 -0.61
CA CYS A 342 -5.62 -12.94 -0.04
C CYS A 342 -6.55 -12.02 -0.84
N ASP A 343 -7.36 -11.22 -0.15
CA ASP A 343 -8.18 -10.18 -0.79
C ASP A 343 -7.31 -9.02 -1.31
N ARG A 344 -7.00 -9.06 -2.60
CA ARG A 344 -6.19 -8.06 -3.31
C ARG A 344 -6.83 -6.69 -3.42
N ARG A 345 -8.10 -6.53 -3.04
CA ARG A 345 -8.74 -5.22 -2.90
C ARG A 345 -8.27 -4.48 -1.65
N LYS A 346 -7.84 -5.22 -0.62
CA LYS A 346 -7.40 -4.66 0.67
C LYS A 346 -5.89 -4.67 0.85
N LEU A 347 -5.20 -5.56 0.15
CA LEU A 347 -3.78 -5.84 0.37
C LEU A 347 -2.95 -5.56 -0.88
N GLU A 348 -1.82 -4.90 -0.69
CA GLU A 348 -0.75 -4.72 -1.68
C GLU A 348 0.51 -5.40 -1.15
N PHE A 349 1.04 -6.39 -1.87
CA PHE A 349 2.32 -6.99 -1.54
C PHE A 349 3.44 -6.17 -2.18
N VAL A 350 4.43 -5.81 -1.37
CA VAL A 350 5.47 -4.83 -1.73
C VAL A 350 6.84 -5.27 -1.26
N THR A 351 7.90 -4.65 -1.78
CA THR A 351 9.25 -4.81 -1.23
C THR A 351 9.40 -3.99 0.06
N VAL A 352 10.45 -4.28 0.85
CA VAL A 352 10.68 -3.57 2.12
C VAL A 352 10.85 -2.07 1.90
N SER A 353 11.63 -1.67 0.88
CA SER A 353 11.83 -0.24 0.56
C SER A 353 10.52 0.52 0.29
N GLN A 354 9.52 -0.13 -0.33
CA GLN A 354 8.23 0.47 -0.64
C GLN A 354 7.36 0.68 0.62
N ILE A 355 7.60 -0.05 1.71
CA ILE A 355 7.00 0.27 3.02
C ILE A 355 7.61 1.56 3.57
N LEU A 356 8.94 1.74 3.43
CA LEU A 356 9.65 2.91 3.96
C LEU A 356 9.19 4.22 3.30
N ASP A 357 8.68 4.16 2.08
CA ASP A 357 8.18 5.34 1.36
C ASP A 357 6.80 5.83 1.85
N LEU A 358 6.14 5.09 2.76
CA LEU A 358 4.85 5.50 3.35
C LEU A 358 4.94 6.79 4.17
N GLY A 359 6.11 7.09 4.75
CA GLY A 359 6.36 8.32 5.51
C GLY A 359 6.78 9.53 4.66
N ARG A 360 6.82 9.39 3.33
CA ARG A 360 7.30 10.43 2.40
C ARG A 360 6.21 11.17 1.63
N ILE A 361 4.93 10.90 1.92
CA ILE A 361 3.85 11.79 1.48
C ILE A 361 3.83 12.97 2.44
N LYS A 362 4.73 13.94 2.22
CA LYS A 362 4.63 15.28 2.79
C LYS A 362 3.48 16.05 2.14
#